data_AF-A0A8S9WIQ1-F1
#
_entry.id   AF-A0A8S9WIQ1-F1
#
_cell.length_a   1.000
_cell.length_b   1.000
_cell.length_c   1.000
_cell.angle_alpha   90.00
_cell.angle_beta   90.00
_cell.angle_gamma   90.00
#
_symmetry.space_group_name_H-M   'P 1'
#
loop_
_entity.id
_entity.type
_entity.pdbx_description
1 polymer ?
#
loop_
_entity_poly.entity_id
_entity_poly.type
_entity_poly.pdbx_seq_one_letter_code
_entity_poly.pdbx_strand_id
1 'polypeptide(L)'
;MSKSFVISVLKDDYKVCRMNAFEGIPDWVLDTPLSSITRTAEELSIVCPNSVAPDQLKCEQVWKCLKIHGPLGFDEIGIISSLTNVLADADISVFVLSTFNTDYILVKRLNIDKAAKVLSEKGHELYFD
;
A
#
# COMPACT_ATOMS: atom_id res chain seq x y z
N MET A 1 23.31 -12.70 -3.89
CA MET A 1 22.07 -13.24 -3.29
C MET A 1 21.07 -12.10 -3.27
N SER A 2 19.84 -12.29 -3.76
CA SER A 2 18.79 -11.27 -3.62
C SER A 2 18.41 -11.16 -2.14
N LYS A 3 18.20 -9.93 -1.66
CA LYS A 3 17.77 -9.66 -0.28
C LYS A 3 16.36 -10.24 -0.09
N SER A 4 16.14 -11.01 0.98
CA SER A 4 14.81 -11.47 1.38
C SER A 4 14.17 -10.44 2.30
N PHE A 5 12.84 -10.36 2.27
CA PHE A 5 12.04 -9.45 3.08
C PHE A 5 10.92 -10.23 3.75
N VAL A 6 10.59 -9.82 4.98
CA VAL A 6 9.40 -10.26 5.70
C VAL A 6 8.28 -9.26 5.43
N ILE A 7 7.13 -9.76 4.99
CA ILE A 7 6.01 -8.96 4.52
C ILE A 7 4.72 -9.43 5.22
N SER A 8 3.99 -8.53 5.86
CA SER A 8 2.63 -8.79 6.36
C SER A 8 1.59 -8.30 5.37
N VAL A 9 0.68 -9.18 4.98
CA VAL A 9 -0.56 -8.82 4.28
C VAL A 9 -1.55 -8.39 5.36
N LEU A 10 -1.86 -7.10 5.41
CA LEU A 10 -2.75 -6.56 6.43
C LEU A 10 -4.18 -7.10 6.26
N LYS A 11 -4.86 -7.37 7.38
CA LYS A 11 -6.22 -7.93 7.41
C LYS A 11 -7.24 -7.11 6.63
N ASP A 12 -7.16 -5.79 6.72
CA ASP A 12 -8.16 -4.88 6.17
C ASP A 12 -8.01 -4.74 4.65
N ASP A 13 -9.12 -4.38 4.01
CA ASP A 13 -9.17 -3.95 2.63
C ASP A 13 -9.11 -2.42 2.60
N TYR A 14 -8.48 -1.84 1.57
CA TYR A 14 -8.19 -0.41 1.50
C TYR A 14 -8.80 0.22 0.25
N LYS A 15 -9.01 1.55 0.30
CA LYS A 15 -9.37 2.37 -0.85
C LYS A 15 -8.40 3.53 -1.00
N VAL A 16 -8.23 3.97 -2.25
CA VAL A 16 -7.58 5.23 -2.60
C VAL A 16 -8.66 6.16 -3.13
N CYS A 17 -8.94 7.23 -2.40
CA CYS A 17 -10.01 8.17 -2.69
C CYS A 17 -9.43 9.54 -3.05
N ARG A 18 -10.13 10.25 -3.94
CA ARG A 18 -9.77 11.60 -4.37
C ARG A 18 -10.79 12.61 -3.87
N MET A 19 -10.28 13.68 -3.29
CA MET A 19 -11.02 14.88 -2.89
C MET A 19 -10.41 16.13 -3.54
N ASN A 20 -11.08 17.27 -3.41
CA ASN A 20 -10.56 18.53 -3.94
C ASN A 20 -9.32 19.00 -3.16
N ALA A 21 -8.35 19.62 -3.85
CA ALA A 21 -7.10 20.12 -3.28
C ALA A 21 -7.25 21.12 -2.13
N PHE A 22 -8.40 21.80 -2.02
CA PHE A 22 -8.65 22.82 -1.00
C PHE A 22 -9.60 22.37 0.10
N GLU A 23 -10.15 21.15 0.00
CA GLU A 23 -10.99 20.59 1.06
C GLU A 23 -10.17 20.29 2.33
N GLY A 24 -10.79 20.48 3.49
CA GLY A 24 -10.21 20.11 4.77
C GLY A 24 -9.95 18.61 4.86
N ILE A 25 -9.04 18.21 5.75
CA ILE A 25 -8.84 16.79 6.04
C ILE A 25 -10.11 16.29 6.75
N PRO A 26 -10.77 15.22 6.26
CA PRO A 26 -12.01 14.77 6.85
C PRO A 26 -11.78 13.95 8.13
N ASP A 27 -12.74 14.00 9.05
CA ASP A 27 -12.62 13.33 10.36
C ASP A 27 -12.60 11.80 10.26
N TRP A 28 -13.26 11.22 9.24
CA TRP A 28 -13.38 9.77 9.07
C TRP A 28 -12.06 9.04 8.78
N VAL A 29 -10.95 9.76 8.52
CA VAL A 29 -9.60 9.15 8.37
C VAL A 29 -8.66 9.37 9.53
N LEU A 30 -9.04 10.20 10.51
CA LEU A 30 -8.14 10.62 11.57
C LEU A 30 -7.85 9.51 12.59
N ASP A 31 -8.79 8.57 12.78
CA ASP A 31 -8.66 7.46 13.73
C ASP A 31 -8.75 6.11 13.02
N THR A 32 -7.72 5.81 12.22
CA THR A 32 -7.63 4.53 11.49
C THR A 32 -6.26 3.88 11.69
N PRO A 33 -6.16 2.53 11.64
CA PRO A 33 -4.89 1.82 11.86
C PRO A 33 -3.80 2.15 10.83
N LEU A 34 -4.21 2.49 9.60
CA LEU A 34 -3.34 2.97 8.54
C LEU A 34 -4.13 3.95 7.66
N SER A 35 -3.68 5.20 7.62
CA SER A 35 -4.10 6.17 6.62
C SER A 35 -2.90 6.90 6.02
N SER A 36 -3.05 7.33 4.77
CA SER A 36 -2.12 8.26 4.12
C SER A 36 -2.92 9.38 3.49
N ILE A 37 -2.56 10.61 3.81
CA ILE A 37 -3.27 11.81 3.38
C ILE A 37 -2.24 12.68 2.67
N THR A 38 -2.31 12.69 1.35
CA THR A 38 -1.36 13.41 0.49
C THR A 38 -2.08 14.54 -0.22
N ARG A 39 -1.69 15.78 0.08
CA ARG A 39 -2.19 16.96 -0.62
C ARG A 39 -1.20 17.41 -1.68
N THR A 40 -1.70 17.61 -2.89
CA THR A 40 -0.98 18.27 -3.98
C THR A 40 -1.72 19.54 -4.37
N ALA A 41 -1.22 20.28 -5.36
CA ALA A 41 -1.97 21.40 -5.94
C ALA A 41 -3.25 20.95 -6.69
N GLU A 42 -3.36 19.66 -7.02
CA GLU A 42 -4.43 19.13 -7.88
C GLU A 42 -5.50 18.35 -7.11
N GLU A 43 -5.15 17.79 -5.94
CA GLU A 43 -6.05 16.95 -5.17
C GLU A 43 -5.63 16.77 -3.71
N LEU A 44 -6.58 16.25 -2.94
CA LEU A 44 -6.34 15.56 -1.68
C LEU A 44 -6.54 14.06 -1.93
N SER A 45 -5.45 13.31 -1.97
CA SER A 45 -5.44 11.85 -2.14
C SER A 45 -5.39 11.17 -0.79
N ILE A 46 -6.33 10.25 -0.54
CA ILE A 46 -6.49 9.59 0.75
C ILE A 46 -6.49 8.08 0.58
N VAL A 47 -5.53 7.41 1.23
CA VAL A 47 -5.57 5.97 1.45
C VAL A 47 -6.12 5.69 2.84
N CYS A 48 -7.12 4.83 2.95
CA CYS A 48 -7.75 4.46 4.22
C CYS A 48 -8.38 3.06 4.13
N PRO A 49 -8.80 2.46 5.26
CA PRO A 49 -9.61 1.26 5.24
C PRO A 49 -10.89 1.46 4.41
N ASN A 50 -11.28 0.44 3.66
CA ASN A 50 -12.47 0.45 2.82
C ASN A 50 -13.76 0.65 3.64
N SER A 51 -13.76 0.22 4.91
CA SER A 51 -14.90 0.33 5.83
C SER A 51 -15.24 1.75 6.26
N VAL A 52 -14.29 2.70 6.15
CA VAL A 52 -14.49 4.10 6.56
C VAL A 52 -14.69 5.05 5.38
N ALA A 53 -14.39 4.60 4.16
CA ALA A 53 -14.48 5.42 2.97
C ALA A 53 -15.95 5.67 2.57
N PRO A 54 -16.41 6.92 2.44
CA PRO A 54 -17.76 7.23 1.98
C PRO A 54 -18.06 6.69 0.57
N ASP A 55 -19.26 6.14 0.36
CA ASP A 55 -19.67 5.53 -0.92
C ASP A 55 -19.73 6.52 -2.09
N GLN A 56 -19.98 7.80 -1.80
CA GLN A 56 -20.13 8.84 -2.82
C GLN A 56 -18.79 9.44 -3.29
N LEU A 57 -17.67 9.12 -2.63
CA LEU A 57 -16.36 9.60 -3.04
C LEU A 57 -15.87 8.88 -4.29
N LYS A 58 -15.16 9.63 -5.14
CA LYS A 58 -14.44 9.03 -6.25
C LYS A 58 -13.25 8.25 -5.69
N CYS A 59 -13.38 6.92 -5.67
CA CYS A 59 -12.32 6.02 -5.22
C CYS A 59 -11.99 4.99 -6.29
N GLU A 60 -10.75 4.52 -6.27
CA GLU A 60 -10.32 3.36 -7.04
C GLU A 60 -10.93 2.05 -6.53
N GLN A 61 -10.68 0.97 -7.28
CA GLN A 61 -11.01 -0.40 -6.85
C GLN A 61 -10.40 -0.73 -5.47
N VAL A 62 -10.88 -1.80 -4.83
CA VAL A 62 -10.40 -2.21 -3.50
C VAL A 62 -8.95 -2.75 -3.59
N TRP A 63 -8.13 -2.45 -2.59
CA TRP A 63 -6.72 -2.82 -2.49
C TRP A 63 -6.46 -3.70 -1.26
N LYS A 64 -5.40 -4.52 -1.30
CA LYS A 64 -4.73 -5.12 -0.14
C LYS A 64 -3.40 -4.44 0.09
N CYS A 65 -3.03 -4.31 1.35
CA CYS A 65 -1.81 -3.66 1.77
C CYS A 65 -0.78 -4.69 2.23
N LEU A 66 0.42 -4.62 1.66
CA LEU A 66 1.60 -5.39 2.01
C LEU A 66 2.54 -4.49 2.81
N LYS A 67 2.64 -4.71 4.11
CA LYS A 67 3.59 -4.01 4.99
C LYS A 67 4.92 -4.72 4.96
N ILE A 68 5.98 -4.01 4.58
CA ILE A 68 7.34 -4.53 4.68
C ILE A 68 7.79 -4.38 6.14
N HIS A 69 8.41 -5.40 6.72
CA HIS A 69 8.90 -5.32 8.09
C HIS A 69 10.22 -4.55 8.12
N GLY A 70 10.28 -3.56 9.01
CA GLY A 70 11.42 -2.67 9.22
C GLY A 70 12.12 -2.87 10.58
N PRO A 71 13.00 -1.94 10.98
CA PRO A 71 13.20 -0.65 10.34
C PRO A 71 14.00 -0.78 9.03
N LEU A 72 13.47 -0.16 7.97
CA LEU A 72 14.24 0.06 6.75
C LEU A 72 14.98 1.37 6.94
N GLY A 73 16.32 1.34 6.90
CA GLY A 73 17.12 2.55 6.96
C GLY A 73 16.83 3.46 5.76
N PHE A 74 16.88 4.78 5.92
CA PHE A 74 16.73 5.73 4.82
C PHE A 74 17.84 5.60 3.74
N ASP A 75 18.93 4.92 4.08
CA ASP A 75 20.06 4.57 3.23
C ASP A 75 19.89 3.23 2.51
N GLU A 76 18.80 2.49 2.75
CA GLU A 76 18.51 1.23 2.08
C GLU A 76 18.03 1.45 0.64
N ILE A 77 18.98 1.39 -0.29
CA ILE A 77 18.71 1.59 -1.70
C ILE A 77 18.09 0.32 -2.30
N GLY A 78 17.01 0.53 -3.05
CA GLY A 78 16.48 -0.47 -3.97
C GLY A 78 15.51 -1.49 -3.37
N ILE A 79 15.08 -1.32 -2.12
CA ILE A 79 14.03 -2.17 -1.51
C ILE A 79 12.75 -2.10 -2.33
N ILE A 80 12.20 -0.90 -2.52
CA ILE A 80 10.97 -0.71 -3.32
C ILE A 80 11.15 -1.31 -4.70
N SER A 81 12.22 -0.97 -5.43
CA SER A 81 12.44 -1.51 -6.78
C SER A 81 12.56 -3.04 -6.78
N SER A 82 13.17 -3.65 -5.77
CA SER A 82 13.31 -5.12 -5.72
C SER A 82 11.96 -5.82 -5.62
N LEU A 83 11.01 -5.24 -4.88
CA LEU A 83 9.67 -5.79 -4.70
C LEU A 83 8.75 -5.41 -5.88
N THR A 84 8.79 -4.16 -6.32
CA THR A 84 7.92 -3.69 -7.40
C THR A 84 8.31 -4.29 -8.75
N ASN A 85 9.58 -4.61 -9.00
CA ASN A 85 9.98 -5.32 -10.22
C ASN A 85 9.38 -6.73 -10.27
N VAL A 86 9.39 -7.47 -9.15
CA VAL A 86 8.77 -8.81 -9.09
C VAL A 86 7.27 -8.75 -9.37
N LEU A 87 6.59 -7.73 -8.84
CA LEU A 87 5.16 -7.52 -9.07
C LEU A 87 4.89 -7.06 -10.51
N ALA A 88 5.73 -6.18 -11.06
CA ALA A 88 5.61 -5.70 -12.44
C ALA A 88 5.84 -6.82 -13.47
N ASP A 89 6.84 -7.69 -13.27
CA ASP A 89 7.09 -8.87 -14.11
C ASP A 89 5.90 -9.84 -14.12
N ALA A 90 5.02 -9.75 -13.12
CA ALA A 90 3.78 -10.51 -13.02
C ALA A 90 2.53 -9.72 -13.43
N ASP A 91 2.66 -8.56 -14.10
CA ASP A 91 1.56 -7.67 -14.50
C ASP A 91 0.69 -7.18 -13.32
N ILE A 92 1.28 -6.99 -12.14
CA ILE A 92 0.59 -6.50 -10.95
C ILE A 92 0.94 -5.03 -10.74
N SER A 93 -0.04 -4.16 -11.00
CA SER A 93 0.05 -2.74 -10.64
C SER A 93 0.15 -2.56 -9.13
N VAL A 94 1.00 -1.62 -8.73
CA VAL A 94 1.26 -1.28 -7.32
C VAL A 94 0.92 0.17 -7.02
N PHE A 95 0.61 0.45 -5.76
CA PHE A 95 0.55 1.80 -5.20
C PHE A 95 1.38 1.82 -3.91
N VAL A 96 2.42 2.65 -3.84
CA VAL A 96 3.42 2.59 -2.77
C VAL A 96 3.22 3.74 -1.79
N LEU A 97 3.31 3.43 -0.49
CA LEU A 97 3.32 4.40 0.59
C LEU A 97 4.60 4.22 1.41
N SER A 98 5.46 5.23 1.38
CA SER A 98 6.62 5.30 2.27
C SER A 98 6.24 6.01 3.56
N THR A 99 6.72 5.49 4.69
CA THR A 99 6.63 6.15 6.00
C THR A 99 8.03 6.31 6.58
N PHE A 100 8.13 6.91 7.76
CA PHE A 100 9.42 7.02 8.45
C PHE A 100 10.02 5.66 8.81
N ASN A 101 9.19 4.67 9.16
CA ASN A 101 9.66 3.38 9.69
C ASN A 101 9.85 2.31 8.61
N THR A 102 8.97 2.31 7.61
CA THR A 102 8.90 1.28 6.59
C THR A 102 8.03 1.73 5.41
N ASP A 103 7.99 0.88 4.40
CA ASP A 103 7.15 1.03 3.23
C ASP A 103 5.97 0.05 3.22
N TYR A 104 4.91 0.47 2.54
CA TYR A 104 3.73 -0.32 2.27
C TYR A 104 3.50 -0.37 0.76
N ILE A 105 3.20 -1.55 0.24
CA ILE A 105 2.86 -1.77 -1.16
C ILE A 105 1.42 -2.22 -1.23
N LEU A 106 0.56 -1.44 -1.87
CA LEU A 106 -0.81 -1.80 -2.14
C LEU A 106 -0.91 -2.46 -3.51
N VAL A 107 -1.64 -3.57 -3.58
CA VAL A 107 -2.03 -4.25 -4.81
C VAL A 107 -3.55 -4.36 -4.87
N LYS A 108 -4.13 -4.38 -6.07
CA LYS A 108 -5.58 -4.58 -6.21
C LYS A 108 -6.00 -5.86 -5.49
N ARG A 109 -7.14 -5.84 -4.79
CA ARG A 109 -7.65 -6.95 -3.98
C ARG A 109 -7.66 -8.27 -4.73
N LEU A 110 -8.06 -8.23 -6.00
CA LEU A 110 -8.13 -9.39 -6.90
C LEU A 110 -6.76 -10.01 -7.25
N ASN A 111 -5.66 -9.28 -7.04
CA ASN A 111 -4.31 -9.71 -7.36
C ASN A 111 -3.53 -10.21 -6.14
N ILE A 112 -4.10 -10.20 -4.93
CA ILE A 112 -3.33 -10.50 -3.71
C ILE A 112 -2.73 -11.92 -3.72
N ASP A 113 -3.49 -12.92 -4.17
CA ASP A 113 -3.00 -14.30 -4.20
C ASP A 113 -1.86 -14.46 -5.21
N LYS A 114 -1.98 -13.80 -6.36
CA LYS A 114 -0.92 -13.76 -7.39
C LYS A 114 0.32 -13.05 -6.84
N ALA A 115 0.14 -11.89 -6.19
CA ALA A 115 1.21 -11.11 -5.58
C ALA A 115 1.96 -11.92 -4.51
N ALA A 116 1.22 -12.57 -3.61
CA ALA A 116 1.78 -13.40 -2.56
C ALA A 116 2.61 -14.55 -3.14
N LYS A 117 2.05 -15.25 -4.14
CA LYS A 117 2.75 -16.33 -4.82
C LYS A 117 4.08 -15.88 -5.42
N VAL A 118 4.07 -14.84 -6.26
CA VAL A 118 5.29 -14.42 -6.98
C VAL A 118 6.36 -13.85 -6.04
N LEU A 119 5.95 -13.18 -4.94
CA LEU A 119 6.87 -12.70 -3.93
C LEU A 119 7.51 -13.87 -3.15
N SER A 120 6.71 -14.87 -2.76
CA SER A 120 7.24 -16.08 -2.10
C SER A 120 8.18 -16.88 -3.01
N GLU A 121 7.89 -17.01 -4.31
CA GLU A 121 8.76 -17.68 -5.28
C GLU A 121 10.12 -16.97 -5.44
N LYS A 122 10.22 -15.68 -5.11
CA LYS A 122 11.47 -14.90 -5.07
C LYS A 122 12.17 -14.94 -3.70
N GLY A 123 11.66 -15.74 -2.77
CA GLY A 123 12.26 -15.97 -1.46
C GLY A 123 11.84 -14.97 -0.39
N HIS A 124 10.79 -14.18 -0.60
CA HIS A 124 10.22 -13.32 0.44
C HIS A 124 9.27 -14.11 1.35
N GLU A 125 9.27 -13.78 2.64
CA GLU A 125 8.42 -14.42 3.65
C GLU A 125 7.14 -13.62 3.82
N LEU A 126 5.99 -14.27 3.63
CA LEU A 126 4.68 -13.62 3.73
C LEU A 126 3.86 -14.15 4.91
N TYR A 127 3.28 -13.23 5.67
CA TYR A 127 2.35 -13.48 6.77
C TYR A 127 1.01 -12.82 6.45
N PHE A 128 -0.09 -13.44 6.86
CA PHE A 128 -1.44 -12.89 6.71
C PHE A 128 -1.99 -12.59 8.10
N ASP A 129 -2.33 -11.33 8.35
CA ASP A 129 -2.91 -10.85 9.60
C ASP A 129 -4.44 -11.06 9.66
#